data_AF-A0A8B4Q959-F1
#
_entry.id   AF-A0A8B4Q959-F1
#
_cell.length_a   1.000
_cell.length_b   1.000
_cell.length_c   1.000
_cell.angle_alpha   90.00
_cell.angle_beta   90.00
_cell.angle_gamma   90.00
#
_symmetry.space_group_name_H-M   'P 1'
#
loop_
_entity.id
_entity.type
_entity.pdbx_description
1 polymer ?
#
loop_
_entity_poly.entity_id
_entity_poly.type
_entity_poly.pdbx_seq_one_letter_code
_entity_poly.pdbx_strand_id
1 'polypeptide(L)' 'MHIGPFRNMCETTDLILGFLTKNNLDKTEKGHKEIYLSDPKHTDPKNWKTVVRFTLKE' A
#
# COMPACT_ATOMS: atom_id res chain seq x y z
N MET A 1 -5.25 1.77 2.76
CA MET A 1 -4.24 2.61 3.45
C MET A 1 -3.58 1.76 4.50
N HIS A 2 -2.25 1.74 4.57
CA HIS A 2 -1.52 1.03 5.61
C HIS A 2 -1.39 1.92 6.84
N ILE A 3 -1.71 1.36 8.02
CA ILE A 3 -1.49 2.00 9.31
C ILE A 3 -0.58 1.08 10.12
N GLY A 4 0.61 1.56 10.49
CA GLY A 4 1.58 0.78 11.25
C GLY A 4 2.97 0.74 10.62
N PRO A 5 3.84 -0.14 11.13
CA PRO A 5 5.23 -0.22 10.72
C PRO A 5 5.41 -0.68 9.26
N PHE A 6 6.35 -0.07 8.53
CA PHE A 6 6.60 -0.38 7.11
C PHE A 6 6.91 -1.86 6.83
N ARG A 7 7.49 -2.59 7.78
CA ARG A 7 7.78 -4.03 7.62
C ARG A 7 6.51 -4.87 7.43
N ASN A 8 5.36 -4.40 7.92
CA ASN A 8 4.07 -5.07 7.81
C ASN A 8 3.30 -4.64 6.55
N MET A 9 3.89 -3.80 5.69
CA MET A 9 3.20 -3.25 4.53
C MET A 9 2.85 -4.31 3.48
N CYS A 10 3.59 -5.43 3.44
CA CYS A 10 3.28 -6.59 2.61
C CYS A 10 1.85 -7.08 2.81
N GLU A 11 1.35 -7.10 4.05
CA GLU A 11 -0.04 -7.51 4.35
C GLU A 11 -1.05 -6.63 3.62
N THR A 12 -0.79 -5.31 3.55
CA THR A 12 -1.65 -4.38 2.81
C THR A 12 -1.54 -4.58 1.31
N THR A 13 -0.35 -4.89 0.80
CA THR A 13 -0.14 -5.22 -0.61
C THR A 13 -0.91 -6.49 -0.99
N ASP A 14 -0.84 -7.55 -0.19
CA ASP A 14 -1.51 -8.82 -0.44
C ASP A 14 -3.04 -8.64 -0.47
N LEU A 15 -3.59 -7.82 0.43
CA LEU A 15 -5.01 -7.47 0.42
C LEU A 15 -5.42 -6.76 -0.88
N ILE A 16 -4.59 -5.84 -1.38
CA ILE A 16 -4.86 -5.14 -2.64
C ILE A 16 -4.78 -6.13 -3.81
N LEU A 17 -3.73 -6.95 -3.88
CA LEU A 17 -3.57 -7.94 -4.95
C LEU A 17 -4.74 -8.94 -4.98
N GLY A 18 -5.15 -9.45 -3.82
CA GLY A 18 -6.33 -10.31 -3.71
C GLY A 18 -7.62 -9.62 -4.16
N PHE A 19 -7.78 -8.33 -3.84
CA PHE A 19 -8.89 -7.53 -4.35
C PHE A 19 -8.84 -7.40 -5.88
N LEU A 20 -7.68 -7.11 -6.47
CA LEU A 20 -7.53 -6.98 -7.92
C LEU A 20 -7.87 -8.29 -8.64
N THR A 21 -7.34 -9.42 -8.16
CA THR A 21 -7.63 -10.76 -8.70
C THR A 21 -9.12 -11.07 -8.62
N LYS A 22 -9.78 -10.79 -7.48
CA LYS A 22 -11.21 -11.04 -7.30
C LYS A 22 -12.09 -10.23 -8.26
N ASN A 23 -11.63 -9.06 -8.69
CA ASN A 23 -12.40 -8.15 -9.53
C ASN A 23 -11.96 -8.16 -11.00
N ASN A 24 -11.11 -9.10 -11.43
CA ASN A 24 -10.54 -9.14 -12.78
C ASN A 24 -9.88 -7.82 -13.20
N LEU A 25 -9.20 -7.16 -12.26
CA LEU A 25 -8.49 -5.90 -12.50
C LEU A 25 -7.00 -6.17 -12.71
N ASP A 26 -6.46 -5.68 -13.82
CA ASP A 26 -5.04 -5.79 -14.12
C ASP A 26 -4.28 -4.52 -13.71
N LYS A 27 -3.18 -4.71 -12.99
CA LYS A 27 -2.21 -3.63 -12.75
C LYS A 27 -1.32 -3.41 -13.96
N THR A 28 -0.86 -2.17 -14.16
CA THR A 28 0.20 -1.88 -15.13
C THR A 28 1.53 -2.49 -14.68
N GLU A 29 2.51 -2.54 -15.59
CA GLU A 29 3.89 -2.92 -15.25
C GLU A 29 4.58 -1.91 -14.32
N LYS A 30 4.05 -0.68 -14.24
CA LYS A 30 4.53 0.31 -13.26
C LYS A 30 4.26 -0.27 -11.87
N GLY A 31 5.33 -0.42 -11.09
CA GLY A 31 5.26 -0.93 -9.72
C GLY A 31 4.30 -0.11 -8.83
N HIS A 32 4.05 -0.62 -7.62
CA HIS A 32 3.26 0.12 -6.64
C HIS A 32 3.99 1.40 -6.22
N LYS A 33 3.21 2.40 -5.81
CA LYS A 33 3.73 3.64 -5.24
C LYS A 33 3.32 3.73 -3.78
N GLU A 34 4.27 4.11 -2.95
CA GLU A 34 4.09 4.38 -1.53
C GLU A 34 4.13 5.89 -1.30
N ILE A 35 3.15 6.41 -0.58
CA ILE A 35 3.09 7.82 -0.19
C ILE A 35 3.06 7.85 1.34
N TYR A 36 4.16 8.25 1.94
CA TYR A 36 4.32 8.37 3.38
C TYR A 36 3.69 9.67 3.86
N LEU A 37 2.62 9.57 4.65
CA LEU A 37 1.91 10.74 5.19
C LEU A 37 2.43 11.13 6.58
N SER A 38 3.02 10.17 7.30
CA SER A 38 3.59 10.38 8.62
C SER A 38 5.10 10.59 8.56
N ASP A 39 5.62 11.50 9.37
CA ASP A 39 7.06 11.59 9.62
C ASP A 39 7.48 10.50 10.63
N PRO A 40 8.33 9.53 10.23
CA PRO A 40 8.75 8.44 11.10
C PRO A 40 9.62 8.89 12.28
N LYS A 41 10.22 10.09 12.23
CA LYS A 41 11.02 10.65 13.34
C LYS A 41 10.16 11.23 14.46
N HIS A 42 8.91 11.60 14.16
CA HIS A 42 8.03 12.33 15.08
C HIS A 42 6.75 11.57 15.42
N THR A 43 6.54 10.37 14.86
CA THR A 43 5.32 9.59 15.03
C THR A 43 5.66 8.20 15.55
N ASP A 44 4.90 7.69 16.52
CA ASP A 44 5.01 6.29 16.96
C ASP A 44 4.77 5.33 15.76
N PRO A 45 5.62 4.32 15.53
CA PRO A 45 5.48 3.37 14.42
C PRO A 45 4.10 2.75 14.25
N LYS A 46 3.34 2.55 15.33
CA LYS A 46 1.96 2.00 15.26
C LYS A 46 0.97 2.95 14.59
N ASN A 47 1.31 4.24 14.51
CA ASN A 47 0.46 5.31 13.99
C ASN A 47 0.94 5.83 12.63
N TRP A 48 1.99 5.27 12.05
CA TRP A 48 2.46 5.66 10.72
C TRP A 48 1.40 5.38 9.67
N LYS A 49 1.11 6.36 8.83
CA LYS A 49 0.15 6.25 7.73
C LYS A 49 0.89 6.27 6.41
N THR A 50 0.71 5.20 5.64
CA THR A 50 1.26 5.07 4.29
C THR A 50 0.15 4.70 3.31
N VAL A 51 0.02 5.46 2.23
CA VAL A 51 -0.86 5.11 1.13
C VAL A 51 -0.09 4.25 0.15
N VAL A 52 -0.55 3.02 -0.06
CA VAL A 52 -0.06 2.12 -1.10
C VAL A 52 -1.05 2.17 -2.25
N ARG A 53 -0.57 2.47 -3.46
CA ARG A 53 -1.40 2.54 -4.67
C ARG A 53 -0.79 1.76 -5.83
N PHE A 54 -1.67 1.18 -6.64
CA PHE A 54 -1.34 0.54 -7.92
C PHE A 54 -2.00 1.34 -9.04
N THR A 55 -1.30 1.46 -10.17
CA THR A 55 -1.91 1.95 -11.41
C THR A 55 -2.52 0.76 -12.13
N LEU A 56 -3.78 0.88 -12.53
CA LEU A 56 -4.49 -0.17 -13.28
C LEU A 56 -4.38 0.09 -14.78
N LYS A 57 -4.51 -0.98 -15.56
CA LYS A 57 -4.71 -0.87 -17.01
C LYS A 57 -6.11 -0.27 -17.26
N GLU A 58 -6.21 0.52 -18.32
CA GLU A 58 -7.48 1.05 -18.82
C GLU A 58 -8.36 -0.04 -19.42
#